data_AF-A0A7C9FQI1-F1
#
_entry.id   AF-A0A7C9FQI1-F1
#
_cell.length_a   1.000
_cell.length_b   1.000
_cell.length_c   1.000
_cell.angle_alpha   90.00
_cell.angle_beta   90.00
_cell.angle_gamma   90.00
#
_symmetry.space_group_name_H-M   'P 1'
#
loop_
_entity.id
_entity.type
_entity.pdbx_description
1 polymer ?
#
loop_
_entity_poly.entity_id
_entity_poly.type
_entity_poly.pdbx_seq_one_letter_code
_entity_poly.pdbx_strand_id
1 'polypeptide(L)'
;MSYVNQLSNQHHMWAEAVEDLNEAILTLKEEYLVSDSPEIYDPLRVSRHSERARDYIGILIGSFLKSEYRKENIFGKLDTNVLSDLQKKLSNQEGLDLKDLNALDLFLFLVAEKRSELSQELRMSRF
;
A
#
# COMPACT_ATOMS: atom_id res chain seq x y z
N MET A 1 -1.12 -0.72 29.94
CA MET A 1 -1.11 -1.67 28.81
C MET A 1 0.30 -2.23 28.71
N SER A 2 0.53 -3.55 28.64
CA SER A 2 1.90 -4.09 28.54
C SER A 2 2.49 -3.85 27.14
N TYR A 3 3.80 -3.70 27.06
CA TYR A 3 4.53 -3.53 25.78
C TYR A 3 4.21 -4.67 24.78
N VAL A 4 4.15 -5.92 25.27
CA VAL A 4 3.73 -7.08 24.47
C VAL A 4 2.31 -6.92 23.89
N ASN A 5 1.36 -6.37 24.66
CA ASN A 5 0.00 -6.13 24.17
C ASN A 5 -0.02 -5.00 23.12
N GLN A 6 0.82 -3.98 23.26
CA GLN A 6 0.93 -2.90 22.27
C GLN A 6 1.49 -3.43 20.94
N LEU A 7 2.58 -4.21 20.99
CA LEU A 7 3.14 -4.87 19.82
C LEU A 7 2.16 -5.85 19.16
N SER A 8 1.38 -6.59 19.97
CA SER A 8 0.42 -7.57 19.44
C SER A 8 -0.73 -6.88 18.69
N ASN A 9 -1.22 -5.77 19.23
CA ASN A 9 -2.24 -4.95 18.57
C ASN A 9 -1.69 -4.33 17.28
N GLN A 10 -0.46 -3.80 17.31
CA GLN A 10 0.17 -3.26 16.11
C GLN A 10 0.33 -4.33 15.03
N HIS A 11 0.87 -5.51 15.37
CA HIS A 11 1.01 -6.60 14.41
C HIS A 11 -0.32 -6.99 13.75
N HIS A 12 -1.41 -7.10 14.53
CA HIS A 12 -2.73 -7.40 13.97
C HIS A 12 -3.23 -6.31 13.02
N MET A 13 -3.11 -5.03 13.41
CA MET A 13 -3.51 -3.91 12.54
C MET A 13 -2.72 -3.91 11.22
N TRP A 14 -1.41 -4.17 11.27
CA TRP A 14 -0.59 -4.25 10.06
C TRP A 14 -0.87 -5.50 9.23
N ALA A 15 -1.27 -6.62 9.85
CA ALA A 15 -1.67 -7.81 9.12
C ALA A 15 -2.94 -7.60 8.31
N GLU A 16 -3.97 -7.00 8.92
CA GLU A 16 -5.22 -6.63 8.27
C GLU A 16 -4.96 -5.63 7.12
N ALA A 17 -4.15 -4.59 7.38
CA ALA A 17 -3.80 -3.62 6.35
C ALA A 17 -3.08 -4.23 5.14
N VAL A 18 -2.25 -5.27 5.31
CA VAL A 18 -1.59 -5.98 4.20
C VAL A 18 -2.61 -6.74 3.36
N GLU A 19 -3.57 -7.42 3.99
CA GLU A 19 -4.60 -8.20 3.31
C GLU A 19 -5.52 -7.28 2.50
N ASP A 20 -6.05 -6.22 3.13
CA ASP A 20 -6.90 -5.23 2.47
C ASP A 20 -6.19 -4.52 1.32
N LEU A 21 -4.92 -4.13 1.53
CA LEU A 21 -4.12 -3.46 0.51
C LEU A 21 -3.87 -4.38 -0.69
N ASN A 22 -3.60 -5.66 -0.44
CA ASN A 22 -3.41 -6.64 -1.50
C ASN A 22 -4.69 -6.84 -2.32
N GLU A 23 -5.85 -6.95 -1.67
CA GLU A 23 -7.14 -7.06 -2.37
C GLU A 23 -7.47 -5.81 -3.21
N ALA A 24 -7.21 -4.62 -2.64
CA ALA A 24 -7.41 -3.36 -3.34
C ALA A 24 -6.50 -3.24 -4.58
N ILE A 25 -5.23 -3.65 -4.48
CA ILE A 25 -4.30 -3.64 -5.62
C ILE A 25 -4.71 -4.66 -6.69
N LEU A 26 -5.13 -5.87 -6.29
CA LEU A 26 -5.62 -6.89 -7.21
C LEU A 26 -6.84 -6.39 -7.99
N THR A 27 -7.79 -5.74 -7.32
CA THR A 27 -8.95 -5.11 -7.96
C THR A 27 -8.54 -4.11 -9.05
N LEU A 28 -7.55 -3.26 -8.75
CA LEU A 28 -7.03 -2.28 -9.74
C LEU A 28 -6.31 -2.94 -10.91
N LYS A 29 -5.57 -4.02 -10.65
CA LYS A 29 -4.87 -4.78 -11.69
C LYS A 29 -5.81 -5.56 -12.59
N GLU A 30 -6.85 -6.17 -12.04
CA GLU A 30 -7.88 -6.87 -12.81
C GLU A 30 -8.59 -5.91 -13.76
N GLU A 31 -8.97 -4.71 -13.29
CA GLU A 31 -9.55 -3.68 -14.15
C GLU A 31 -8.57 -3.19 -15.23
N TYR A 32 -7.27 -3.13 -14.93
CA TYR A 32 -6.25 -2.82 -15.92
C TYR A 32 -6.10 -3.90 -17.00
N LEU A 33 -6.16 -5.18 -16.62
CA LEU A 33 -6.01 -6.31 -17.53
C LEU A 33 -7.24 -6.55 -18.44
N VAL A 34 -8.43 -6.11 -18.02
CA VAL A 34 -9.69 -6.24 -18.79
C VAL A 34 -9.83 -5.16 -19.87
N SER A 35 -8.95 -4.14 -19.88
CA SER A 35 -8.87 -3.13 -20.94
C SER A 35 -8.25 -3.75 -22.22
N ASP A 36 -9.10 -4.22 -23.11
CA ASP A 36 -8.86 -5.06 -24.30
C ASP A 36 -8.02 -4.45 -25.46
N SER A 37 -7.06 -3.55 -25.18
CA SER A 37 -6.23 -2.96 -26.25
C SER A 37 -4.76 -2.75 -25.81
N PRO A 38 -3.84 -3.64 -26.20
CA PRO A 38 -2.45 -3.62 -25.72
C PRO A 38 -1.56 -2.51 -26.31
N GLU A 39 -2.10 -1.61 -27.15
CA GLU A 39 -1.30 -0.60 -27.86
C GLU A 39 -1.49 0.84 -27.39
N ILE A 40 -2.52 1.13 -26.59
CA ILE A 40 -2.71 2.45 -25.96
C ILE A 40 -3.22 2.19 -24.56
N TYR A 41 -2.31 2.23 -23.58
CA TYR A 41 -2.61 2.17 -22.16
C TYR A 41 -3.42 3.42 -21.78
N ASP A 42 -4.72 3.38 -22.03
CA ASP A 42 -5.62 4.46 -21.65
C ASP A 42 -5.68 4.47 -20.11
N PRO A 43 -5.55 5.64 -19.45
CA PRO A 43 -5.56 5.71 -18.00
C PRO A 43 -6.84 5.06 -17.45
N LEU A 44 -6.70 4.12 -16.50
CA LEU A 44 -7.79 3.37 -15.84
C LEU A 44 -9.04 4.26 -15.64
N ARG A 45 -10.12 3.99 -16.38
CA ARG A 45 -11.43 4.64 -16.15
C ARG A 45 -12.14 3.95 -15.00
N VAL A 46 -12.60 4.76 -14.06
CA VAL A 46 -13.03 4.37 -12.72
C VAL A 46 -14.33 3.56 -12.74
N SER A 47 -14.29 2.35 -12.17
CA SER A 47 -15.47 1.62 -11.71
C SER A 47 -15.77 1.99 -10.25
N ARG A 48 -17.00 1.79 -9.77
CA ARG A 48 -17.34 2.05 -8.36
C ARG A 48 -16.54 1.20 -7.37
N HIS A 49 -16.05 0.04 -7.81
CA HIS A 49 -15.24 -0.85 -6.97
C HIS A 49 -13.78 -0.37 -6.90
N SER A 50 -13.21 0.07 -8.02
CA SER A 50 -11.89 0.71 -8.02
C SER A 50 -11.86 2.06 -7.32
N GLU A 51 -12.97 2.81 -7.30
CA GLU A 51 -13.06 4.07 -6.56
C GLU A 51 -12.75 3.89 -5.06
N ARG A 52 -13.39 2.90 -4.42
CA ARG A 52 -13.16 2.57 -3.00
C ARG A 52 -11.76 2.06 -2.74
N ALA A 53 -11.24 1.20 -3.62
CA ALA A 53 -9.88 0.70 -3.53
C ALA A 53 -8.86 1.84 -3.59
N ARG A 54 -9.08 2.81 -4.49
CA ARG A 54 -8.19 3.97 -4.66
C ARG A 54 -8.22 4.91 -3.45
N ASP A 55 -9.40 5.21 -2.93
CA ASP A 55 -9.55 6.04 -1.74
C ASP A 55 -8.83 5.41 -0.54
N TYR A 56 -9.05 4.12 -0.32
CA TYR A 56 -8.41 3.36 0.76
C TYR A 56 -6.87 3.37 0.63
N ILE A 57 -6.35 3.01 -0.55
CA ILE A 57 -4.92 3.02 -0.83
C ILE A 57 -4.33 4.43 -0.66
N GLY A 58 -5.02 5.47 -1.13
CA GLY A 58 -4.60 6.87 -1.00
C GLY A 58 -4.48 7.31 0.47
N ILE A 59 -5.42 6.88 1.33
CA ILE A 59 -5.37 7.13 2.78
C ILE A 59 -4.17 6.41 3.43
N LEU A 60 -3.94 5.15 3.06
CA LEU A 60 -2.82 4.36 3.58
C LEU A 60 -1.46 4.95 3.19
N ILE A 61 -1.28 5.32 1.92
CA ILE A 61 -0.05 5.99 1.46
C ILE A 61 0.13 7.32 2.19
N GLY A 62 -0.92 8.13 2.31
CA GLY A 62 -0.87 9.40 3.03
C GLY A 62 -0.49 9.24 4.51
N SER A 63 -0.97 8.17 5.15
CA SER A 63 -0.63 7.83 6.54
C SER A 63 0.82 7.36 6.66
N PHE A 64 1.27 6.51 5.73
CA PHE A 64 2.65 6.03 5.66
C PHE A 64 3.65 7.19 5.46
N LEU A 65 3.35 8.13 4.56
CA LEU A 65 4.19 9.30 4.29
C LEU A 65 4.41 10.20 5.52
N LYS A 66 3.45 10.21 6.45
CA LYS A 66 3.51 10.97 7.71
C LYS A 66 4.12 10.17 8.87
N SER A 67 4.32 8.86 8.71
CA SER A 67 4.78 7.97 9.79
C SER A 67 6.28 8.12 10.08
N GLU A 68 6.69 7.84 11.32
CA GLU A 68 8.11 7.78 11.70
C GLU A 68 8.85 6.65 10.99
N TYR A 69 8.14 5.55 10.66
CA TYR A 69 8.67 4.43 9.88
C TYR A 69 9.23 4.83 8.52
N ARG A 70 8.70 5.88 7.88
CA ARG A 70 9.29 6.43 6.65
C ARG A 70 10.75 6.86 6.85
N LYS A 71 11.06 7.48 8.00
CA LYS A 71 12.39 8.02 8.30
C LYS A 71 13.40 6.92 8.60
N GLU A 72 12.92 5.79 9.12
CA GLU A 72 13.71 4.61 9.46
C GLU A 72 13.88 3.64 8.28
N ASN A 73 13.12 3.82 7.19
CA ASN A 73 13.17 2.91 6.07
C ASN A 73 14.49 3.10 5.27
N ILE A 74 15.50 2.33 5.66
CA ILE A 74 16.87 2.32 5.11
C ILE A 74 16.88 1.96 3.61
N PHE A 75 15.81 1.34 3.12
CA PHE A 75 15.85 0.69 1.81
C PHE A 75 15.73 1.59 0.60
N GLY A 76 15.26 2.84 0.70
CA GLY A 76 15.21 3.77 -0.45
C GLY A 76 14.51 3.21 -1.71
N LYS A 77 13.78 2.09 -1.61
CA LYS A 77 13.24 1.34 -2.74
C LYS A 77 12.06 2.07 -3.40
N LEU A 78 11.47 3.01 -2.69
CA LEU A 78 10.34 3.80 -3.16
C LEU A 78 10.60 5.29 -2.87
N ASP A 79 10.77 6.09 -3.93
CA ASP A 79 10.95 7.52 -3.82
C ASP A 79 9.68 8.15 -3.21
N THR A 80 9.87 9.05 -2.25
CA THR A 80 8.77 9.81 -1.63
C THR A 80 8.01 10.61 -2.68
N ASN A 81 8.70 11.13 -3.70
CA ASN A 81 8.05 11.85 -4.78
C ASN A 81 7.09 10.93 -5.55
N VAL A 82 7.52 9.70 -5.84
CA VAL A 82 6.69 8.69 -6.52
C VAL A 82 5.47 8.33 -5.67
N LEU A 83 5.65 8.08 -4.37
CA LEU A 83 4.51 7.82 -3.47
C LEU A 83 3.56 9.02 -3.36
N SER A 84 4.10 10.24 -3.33
CA SER A 84 3.28 11.46 -3.22
C SER A 84 2.50 11.72 -4.51
N ASP A 85 3.09 11.47 -5.68
CA ASP A 85 2.41 11.55 -6.96
C ASP A 85 1.34 10.45 -7.08
N LEU A 86 1.67 9.23 -6.69
CA LEU A 86 0.73 8.12 -6.65
C LEU A 86 -0.45 8.42 -5.72
N GLN A 87 -0.19 8.97 -4.53
CA GLN A 87 -1.24 9.41 -3.60
C GLN A 87 -2.16 10.43 -4.27
N LYS A 88 -1.61 11.46 -4.94
CA LYS A 88 -2.39 12.47 -5.64
C LYS A 88 -3.24 11.86 -6.75
N LYS A 89 -2.64 11.02 -7.61
CA LYS A 89 -3.36 10.32 -8.69
C LYS A 89 -4.52 9.50 -8.14
N LEU A 90 -4.30 8.77 -7.05
CA LEU A 90 -5.34 8.00 -6.38
C LEU A 90 -6.46 8.89 -5.84
N SER A 91 -6.14 9.95 -5.11
CA SER A 91 -7.12 10.89 -4.53
C SER A 91 -7.89 11.71 -5.56
N ASN A 92 -7.26 12.06 -6.68
CA ASN A 92 -7.88 12.80 -7.78
C ASN A 92 -8.59 11.89 -8.79
N GLN A 93 -8.59 10.58 -8.55
CA GLN A 93 -9.14 9.58 -9.46
C GLN A 93 -8.53 9.60 -10.88
N GLU A 94 -7.31 10.11 -11.04
CA GLU A 94 -6.55 10.16 -12.30
C GLU A 94 -6.11 8.76 -12.73
N GLY A 95 -6.27 8.37 -14.00
CA GLY A 95 -5.95 6.98 -14.36
C GLY A 95 -4.48 6.59 -14.08
N LEU A 96 -4.31 5.34 -13.65
CA LEU A 96 -3.02 4.79 -13.24
C LEU A 96 -2.34 4.09 -14.41
N ASP A 97 -1.04 4.28 -14.55
CA ASP A 97 -0.21 3.58 -15.52
C ASP A 97 0.51 2.36 -14.91
N LEU A 98 1.26 1.62 -15.71
CA LEU A 98 2.00 0.44 -15.25
C LEU A 98 3.05 0.78 -14.17
N LYS A 99 3.64 1.99 -14.20
CA LYS A 99 4.61 2.42 -13.20
C LYS A 99 3.92 2.66 -11.87
N ASP A 100 2.72 3.24 -11.89
CA ASP A 100 1.89 3.44 -10.71
C ASP A 100 1.51 2.09 -10.08
N LEU A 101 1.11 1.10 -10.89
CA LEU A 101 0.80 -0.26 -10.40
C LEU A 101 2.03 -0.96 -9.79
N ASN A 102 3.21 -0.83 -10.42
CA ASN A 102 4.46 -1.36 -9.86
C ASN A 102 4.84 -0.66 -8.55
N ALA A 103 4.57 0.65 -8.43
CA ALA A 103 4.80 1.38 -7.19
C ALA A 103 3.86 0.93 -6.07
N LEU A 104 2.61 0.55 -6.40
CA LEU A 104 1.68 -0.07 -5.46
C LEU A 104 2.17 -1.42 -4.94
N ASP A 105 2.72 -2.27 -5.82
CA ASP A 105 3.30 -3.55 -5.39
C ASP A 105 4.49 -3.37 -4.46
N LEU A 106 5.37 -2.41 -4.77
CA LEU A 106 6.49 -2.07 -3.90
C LEU A 106 6.00 -1.51 -2.56
N PHE A 107 4.94 -0.72 -2.56
CA PHE A 107 4.31 -0.24 -1.33
C PHE A 107 3.74 -1.40 -0.50
N LEU A 108 3.01 -2.34 -1.11
CA LEU A 108 2.52 -3.54 -0.44
C LEU A 108 3.66 -4.36 0.18
N PHE A 109 4.77 -4.52 -0.55
CA PHE A 109 5.96 -5.20 -0.03
C PHE A 109 6.48 -4.53 1.24
N LEU A 110 6.58 -3.20 1.28
CA LEU A 110 7.06 -2.45 2.44
C LEU A 110 6.12 -2.59 3.66
N VAL A 111 4.81 -2.55 3.44
CA VAL A 111 3.82 -2.76 4.50
C VAL A 111 3.92 -4.18 5.06
N ALA A 112 4.12 -5.18 4.19
CA ALA A 112 4.32 -6.58 4.60
C ALA A 112 5.63 -6.82 5.35
N GLU A 113 6.70 -6.10 4.99
CA GLU A 113 7.98 -6.11 5.70
C GLU A 113 7.79 -5.60 7.14
N LYS A 114 7.06 -4.48 7.33
CA LYS A 114 6.74 -3.94 8.67
C LYS A 114 6.00 -4.95 9.56
N ARG A 115 5.03 -5.67 8.98
CA ARG A 115 4.34 -6.77 9.67
C ARG A 115 5.32 -7.86 10.12
N SER A 116 6.26 -8.23 9.25
CA SER A 116 7.29 -9.25 9.55
C SER A 116 8.20 -8.81 10.70
N GLU A 117 8.65 -7.56 10.72
CA GLU A 117 9.45 -6.98 11.81
C GLU A 117 8.73 -7.03 13.15
N LEU A 118 7.47 -6.57 13.19
CA LEU A 118 6.64 -6.61 14.39
C LEU A 118 6.42 -8.04 14.90
N SER A 119 6.26 -9.00 13.97
CA SER A 119 6.17 -10.43 14.30
C SER A 119 7.46 -10.97 14.93
N GLN A 120 8.62 -10.50 14.48
CA GLN A 120 9.91 -10.87 15.06
C GLN A 120 10.11 -10.23 16.44
N GLU A 121 9.79 -8.94 16.59
CA GLU A 121 9.89 -8.21 17.86
C GLU A 121 8.95 -8.81 18.92
N LEU A 122 7.74 -9.19 18.53
CA LEU A 122 6.80 -9.94 19.39
C LEU A 122 7.38 -11.28 19.87
N ARG A 123 8.07 -12.00 18.99
CA ARG A 123 8.72 -13.27 19.34
C ARG A 123 9.84 -13.03 20.35
N MET A 124 10.69 -12.04 20.11
CA MET A 124 11.80 -11.70 21.03
C MET A 124 11.31 -11.18 22.38
N SER A 125 10.22 -10.41 22.43
CA SER A 125 9.66 -9.82 23.66
C SER A 125 8.94 -10.82 24.58
N ARG A 126 8.75 -12.06 24.13
CA ARG A 126 8.13 -13.15 24.90
C ARG A 126 9.15 -14.06 25.59
N PHE A 127 10.45 -13.86 25.33
CA PHE A 127 11.57 -14.53 26.02
C PHE A 127 12.14 -13.63 27.12
#